data_AF-A0A952RPQ8-F1
#
_entry.id   AF-A0A952RPQ8-F1
#
_cell.length_a   1.000
_cell.length_b   1.000
_cell.length_c   1.000
_cell.angle_alpha   90.00
_cell.angle_beta   90.00
_cell.angle_gamma   90.00
#
_symmetry.space_group_name_H-M   'P 1'
#
loop_
_entity.id
_entity.type
_entity.pdbx_description
1 polymer ?
#
loop_
_entity_poly.entity_id
_entity_poly.type
_entity_poly.pdbx_seq_one_letter_code
_entity_poly.pdbx_strand_id
1 'polypeptide(L)'
;MSAWRDEDEMLLQRLEDETVAERLFALLVADRGDPSVRIHPRAGGLVGEVRKLPGGAAAVTAALAGDVAGLGHFIDKVPLARCTPELLHHLALFHAKAASALESTAPDLAANAWVWSLASWLALGEERAYLSRLEEAVLGPSAAKTAGIPPERVGHELVGELGRRADAASRDLKPAGTSALLALARSDDAAKIASLPDAARQRLKVETNRRRNAAIEGALDVIREALDEANVQGELTTKGRTLVLRAVAVWTWSGHDEQVEHFVVGQLERIGWELYRERNWSALRYLLDPFKPMMETLARRVEKDPSQLAYAAGCAQMFVFMSETDMDPRTKLAAAERAMKICPTHRNGRVVLASMLCDNALDLLREMTIVKRAADVERAEAMIKRAEVLYPATRELDAAKKKLEEVKTKVLVSW
;
A
#
# COMPACT_ATOMS: atom_id res chain seq x y z
N MET A 1 -59.12 -14.28 26.67
CA MET A 1 -58.23 -13.57 25.73
C MET A 1 -57.34 -12.68 26.57
N SER A 2 -56.06 -12.99 26.68
CA SER A 2 -55.09 -12.11 27.36
C SER A 2 -54.95 -10.84 26.53
N ALA A 3 -55.14 -9.66 27.13
CA ALA A 3 -54.94 -8.39 26.45
C ALA A 3 -53.45 -8.20 26.16
N TRP A 4 -53.12 -7.80 24.93
CA TRP A 4 -51.77 -7.40 24.54
C TRP A 4 -51.37 -6.15 25.34
N ARG A 5 -50.25 -6.21 26.05
CA ARG A 5 -49.77 -5.11 26.90
C ARG A 5 -48.68 -4.32 26.17
N ASP A 6 -48.48 -3.07 26.58
CA ASP A 6 -47.40 -2.23 26.03
C ASP A 6 -46.02 -2.88 26.18
N GLU A 7 -45.80 -3.64 27.26
CA GLU A 7 -44.59 -4.44 27.47
C GLU A 7 -44.40 -5.52 26.39
N ASP A 8 -45.48 -6.14 25.94
CA ASP A 8 -45.46 -7.20 24.92
C ASP A 8 -45.16 -6.57 23.53
N GLU A 9 -45.68 -5.38 23.25
CA GLU A 9 -45.36 -4.60 22.04
C GLU A 9 -43.89 -4.17 22.00
N MET A 10 -43.37 -3.65 23.11
CA MET A 10 -41.96 -3.25 23.20
C MET A 10 -41.00 -4.43 23.04
N LEU A 11 -41.37 -5.60 23.58
CA LEU A 11 -40.59 -6.82 23.41
C LEU A 11 -40.62 -7.30 21.95
N LEU A 12 -41.79 -7.30 21.30
CA LEU A 12 -41.92 -7.67 19.90
C LEU A 12 -41.04 -6.78 19.01
N GLN A 13 -41.14 -5.47 19.18
CA GLN A 13 -40.34 -4.52 18.39
C GLN A 13 -38.84 -4.73 18.57
N ARG A 14 -38.39 -5.03 19.79
CA ARG A 14 -36.98 -5.34 20.06
C ARG A 14 -36.53 -6.62 19.34
N LEU A 15 -37.35 -7.68 19.36
CA LEU A 15 -37.03 -8.94 18.67
C LEU A 15 -37.00 -8.76 17.15
N GLU A 16 -37.90 -7.94 16.61
CA GLU A 16 -37.90 -7.54 15.20
C GLU A 16 -36.63 -6.78 14.82
N ASP A 17 -36.24 -5.79 15.64
CA ASP A 17 -35.02 -5.01 15.44
C ASP A 17 -33.76 -5.90 15.49
N GLU A 18 -33.68 -6.83 16.45
CA GLU A 18 -32.58 -7.81 16.56
C GLU A 18 -32.53 -8.74 15.32
N THR A 19 -33.69 -9.21 14.85
CA THR A 19 -33.79 -10.05 13.63
C THR A 19 -33.33 -9.29 12.38
N VAL A 20 -33.71 -8.03 12.23
CA VAL A 20 -33.26 -7.19 11.10
C VAL A 20 -31.76 -6.92 11.19
N ALA A 21 -31.22 -6.68 12.40
CA ALA A 21 -29.79 -6.50 12.61
C ALA A 21 -28.99 -7.74 12.22
N GLU A 22 -29.46 -8.95 12.56
CA GLU A 22 -28.84 -10.21 12.16
C GLU A 22 -28.88 -10.42 10.64
N ARG A 23 -30.01 -10.12 9.99
CA ARG A 23 -30.12 -10.19 8.52
C ARG A 23 -29.20 -9.20 7.83
N LEU A 24 -29.08 -7.98 8.38
CA LEU A 24 -28.15 -6.97 7.87
C LEU A 24 -26.69 -7.42 8.04
N PHE A 25 -26.35 -8.01 9.19
CA PHE A 25 -25.03 -8.59 9.43
C PHE A 25 -24.72 -9.71 8.41
N ALA A 26 -25.66 -10.64 8.23
CA ALA A 26 -25.54 -11.73 7.26
C ALA A 26 -25.40 -11.22 5.82
N LEU A 27 -26.08 -10.13 5.46
CA LEU A 27 -25.92 -9.49 4.16
C LEU A 27 -24.51 -8.90 3.98
N LEU A 28 -23.97 -8.24 5.01
CA LEU A 28 -22.65 -7.61 4.96
C LEU A 28 -21.50 -8.62 4.87
N VAL A 29 -21.60 -9.73 5.59
CA VAL A 29 -20.57 -10.79 5.57
C VAL A 29 -20.79 -11.83 4.46
N ALA A 30 -22.03 -11.92 3.96
CA ALA A 30 -22.48 -12.84 2.92
C ALA A 30 -22.01 -14.29 3.16
N ASP A 31 -21.73 -15.03 2.09
CA ASP A 31 -21.15 -16.38 2.09
C ASP A 31 -19.65 -16.41 2.41
N ARG A 32 -19.05 -15.24 2.67
CA ARG A 32 -17.61 -15.08 2.88
C ARG A 32 -17.24 -15.06 4.35
N GLY A 33 -18.16 -14.72 5.24
CA GLY A 33 -17.88 -14.60 6.67
C GLY A 33 -17.71 -15.95 7.39
N ASP A 34 -16.92 -15.95 8.46
CA ASP A 34 -16.86 -17.05 9.42
C ASP A 34 -18.25 -17.25 10.08
N PRO A 35 -18.90 -18.41 9.86
CA PRO A 35 -20.24 -18.67 10.38
C PRO A 35 -20.27 -18.90 11.90
N SER A 36 -19.13 -18.88 12.60
CA SER A 36 -19.05 -18.90 14.06
C SER A 36 -19.15 -17.50 14.68
N VAL A 37 -18.83 -16.45 13.91
CA VAL A 37 -18.90 -15.07 14.39
C VAL A 37 -20.36 -14.61 14.41
N ARG A 38 -20.77 -14.00 15.52
CA ARG A 38 -22.10 -13.43 15.70
C ARG A 38 -22.00 -11.92 15.91
N ILE A 39 -23.09 -11.22 15.60
CA ILE A 39 -23.26 -9.82 15.98
C ILE A 39 -23.03 -9.67 17.49
N HIS A 40 -22.39 -8.58 17.89
CA HIS A 40 -22.18 -8.32 19.30
C HIS A 40 -23.55 -8.09 19.98
N PRO A 41 -23.84 -8.64 21.17
CA PRO A 41 -25.16 -8.45 21.80
C PRO A 41 -25.54 -6.97 21.97
N ARG A 42 -24.57 -6.14 22.36
CA ARG A 42 -24.77 -4.69 22.45
C ARG A 42 -24.95 -3.99 21.09
N ALA A 43 -24.65 -4.62 19.95
CA ALA A 43 -24.98 -4.06 18.64
C ALA A 43 -26.44 -4.35 18.21
N GLY A 44 -27.19 -5.17 18.97
CA GLY A 44 -28.62 -5.45 18.70
C GLY A 44 -29.51 -4.20 18.76
N GLY A 45 -29.08 -3.14 19.46
CA GLY A 45 -29.78 -1.85 19.48
C GLY A 45 -29.64 -1.01 18.21
N LEU A 46 -28.85 -1.45 17.23
CA LEU A 46 -28.57 -0.69 15.99
C LEU A 46 -29.85 -0.26 15.27
N VAL A 47 -30.76 -1.19 15.01
CA VAL A 47 -31.99 -0.93 14.24
C VAL A 47 -32.94 -0.03 15.02
N GLY A 48 -33.01 -0.20 16.34
CA GLY A 48 -33.80 0.65 17.23
C GLY A 48 -33.33 2.12 17.21
N GLU A 49 -32.03 2.36 17.18
CA GLU A 49 -31.50 3.73 17.04
C GLU A 49 -31.67 4.29 15.62
N VAL A 50 -31.50 3.46 14.59
CA VAL A 50 -31.75 3.87 13.19
C VAL A 50 -33.19 4.32 13.00
N ARG A 51 -34.17 3.64 13.63
CA ARG A 51 -35.59 3.98 13.57
C ARG A 51 -35.88 5.42 14.02
N LYS A 52 -35.08 5.97 14.93
CA LYS A 52 -35.23 7.33 15.46
C LYS A 52 -34.73 8.41 14.50
N LEU A 53 -33.97 8.05 13.46
CA LEU A 53 -33.48 9.00 12.47
C LEU A 53 -34.60 9.46 11.51
N PRO A 54 -34.49 10.64 10.89
CA PRO A 54 -35.39 11.07 9.81
C PRO A 54 -35.41 10.05 8.67
N GLY A 55 -36.58 9.48 8.38
CA GLY A 55 -36.76 8.44 7.36
C GLY A 55 -36.35 7.02 7.81
N GLY A 56 -35.75 6.88 8.99
CA GLY A 56 -35.28 5.61 9.53
C GLY A 56 -36.41 4.62 9.78
N ALA A 57 -37.52 5.06 10.37
CA ALA A 57 -38.69 4.20 10.59
C ALA A 57 -39.23 3.57 9.29
N ALA A 58 -39.27 4.32 8.19
CA ALA A 58 -39.69 3.78 6.90
C ALA A 58 -38.70 2.74 6.35
N ALA A 59 -37.39 3.00 6.51
CA ALA A 59 -36.35 2.06 6.10
C ALA A 59 -36.39 0.75 6.90
N VAL A 60 -36.62 0.81 8.22
CA VAL A 60 -36.77 -0.38 9.06
C VAL A 60 -38.02 -1.17 8.68
N THR A 61 -39.16 -0.50 8.45
CA THR A 61 -40.39 -1.17 7.98
C THR A 61 -40.18 -1.86 6.63
N ALA A 62 -39.46 -1.23 5.70
CA ALA A 62 -39.12 -1.86 4.42
C ALA A 62 -38.22 -3.09 4.60
N ALA A 63 -37.25 -3.03 5.53
CA ALA A 63 -36.38 -4.16 5.86
C ALA A 63 -37.14 -5.35 6.49
N LEU A 64 -38.09 -5.07 7.37
CA LEU A 64 -39.01 -6.08 7.90
C LEU A 64 -39.81 -6.75 6.77
N ALA A 65 -40.25 -5.97 5.79
CA ALA A 65 -40.92 -6.46 4.59
C ALA A 65 -39.99 -7.17 3.56
N GLY A 66 -38.67 -7.18 3.78
CA GLY A 66 -37.70 -7.90 2.94
C GLY A 66 -36.51 -7.07 2.46
N ASP A 67 -36.60 -5.74 2.42
CA ASP A 67 -35.59 -4.86 1.83
C ASP A 67 -34.45 -4.50 2.81
N VAL A 68 -33.68 -5.51 3.22
CA VAL A 68 -32.54 -5.33 4.13
C VAL A 68 -31.41 -4.54 3.45
N ALA A 69 -31.25 -4.68 2.14
CA ALA A 69 -30.24 -3.94 1.38
C ALA A 69 -30.55 -2.42 1.36
N GLY A 70 -31.83 -2.05 1.23
CA GLY A 70 -32.28 -0.66 1.36
C GLY A 70 -31.95 -0.05 2.73
N LEU A 71 -32.08 -0.82 3.80
CA LEU A 71 -31.66 -0.39 5.14
C LEU A 71 -30.14 -0.21 5.25
N GLY A 72 -29.34 -1.13 4.69
CA GLY A 72 -27.88 -0.97 4.63
C GLY A 72 -27.47 0.33 3.92
N HIS A 73 -28.05 0.58 2.74
CA HIS A 73 -27.79 1.81 1.99
C HIS A 73 -28.27 3.08 2.71
N PHE A 74 -29.36 2.98 3.47
CA PHE A 74 -29.82 4.08 4.33
C PHE A 74 -28.76 4.40 5.38
N ILE A 75 -28.26 3.38 6.10
CA ILE A 75 -27.24 3.54 7.15
C ILE A 75 -25.95 4.13 6.57
N ASP A 76 -25.45 3.62 5.45
CA ASP A 76 -24.21 4.08 4.80
C ASP A 76 -24.25 5.57 4.39
N LYS A 77 -25.46 6.11 4.20
CA LYS A 77 -25.68 7.51 3.81
C LYS A 77 -25.84 8.46 4.99
N VAL A 78 -26.01 7.96 6.21
CA VAL A 78 -26.15 8.83 7.39
C VAL A 78 -24.76 9.38 7.77
N PRO A 79 -24.54 10.70 7.72
CA PRO A 79 -23.27 11.27 8.19
C PRO A 79 -23.11 10.99 9.68
N LEU A 80 -21.94 10.49 10.11
CA LEU A 80 -21.70 10.14 11.51
C LEU A 80 -21.91 11.32 12.47
N ALA A 81 -21.66 12.55 12.04
CA ALA A 81 -21.92 13.78 12.79
C ALA A 81 -23.41 14.04 13.10
N ARG A 82 -24.32 13.29 12.47
CA ARG A 82 -25.78 13.35 12.72
C ARG A 82 -26.29 12.15 13.52
N CYS A 83 -25.44 11.17 13.82
CA CYS A 83 -25.79 10.01 14.60
C CYS A 83 -25.82 10.36 16.09
N THR A 84 -26.70 9.69 16.84
CA THR A 84 -26.64 9.72 18.31
C THR A 84 -25.41 8.95 18.80
N PRO A 85 -24.90 9.25 20.01
CA PRO A 85 -23.80 8.48 20.60
C PRO A 85 -24.12 6.97 20.70
N GLU A 86 -25.36 6.62 21.01
CA GLU A 86 -25.85 5.24 21.04
C GLU A 86 -25.72 4.57 19.66
N LEU A 87 -26.15 5.25 18.59
CA LEU A 87 -26.04 4.74 17.23
C LEU A 87 -24.56 4.55 16.83
N LEU A 88 -23.70 5.53 17.14
CA LEU A 88 -22.26 5.44 16.88
C LEU A 88 -21.64 4.22 17.58
N HIS A 89 -21.99 3.97 18.84
CA HIS A 89 -21.52 2.81 19.58
C HIS A 89 -22.00 1.49 18.94
N HIS A 90 -23.26 1.41 18.53
CA HIS A 90 -23.78 0.22 17.84
C HIS A 90 -23.08 -0.03 16.50
N LEU A 91 -22.89 1.00 15.68
CA LEU A 91 -22.16 0.91 14.41
C LEU A 91 -20.72 0.45 14.62
N ALA A 92 -20.04 1.00 15.63
CA ALA A 92 -18.66 0.66 15.95
C ALA A 92 -18.50 -0.83 16.26
N LEU A 93 -19.41 -1.39 17.08
CA LEU A 93 -19.43 -2.81 17.44
C LEU A 93 -19.88 -3.71 16.29
N PHE A 94 -20.90 -3.29 15.53
CA PHE A 94 -21.44 -4.02 14.38
C PHE A 94 -20.35 -4.25 13.34
N HIS A 95 -19.68 -3.17 12.91
CA HIS A 95 -18.63 -3.25 11.91
C HIS A 95 -17.38 -3.96 12.43
N ALA A 96 -17.03 -3.86 13.71
CA ALA A 96 -15.92 -4.62 14.29
C ALA A 96 -16.15 -6.15 14.19
N LYS A 97 -17.40 -6.59 14.43
CA LYS A 97 -17.76 -8.01 14.28
C LYS A 97 -17.81 -8.44 12.82
N ALA A 98 -18.30 -7.59 11.93
CA ALA A 98 -18.29 -7.88 10.50
C ALA A 98 -16.85 -8.03 9.98
N ALA A 99 -15.95 -7.13 10.42
CA ALA A 99 -14.53 -7.21 10.08
C ALA A 99 -13.89 -8.50 10.60
N SER A 100 -14.17 -8.87 11.86
CA SER A 100 -13.68 -10.13 12.45
C SER A 100 -14.19 -11.36 11.71
N ALA A 101 -15.43 -11.35 11.19
CA ALA A 101 -15.97 -12.45 10.40
C ALA A 101 -15.29 -12.58 9.03
N LEU A 102 -14.79 -11.48 8.46
CA LEU A 102 -14.27 -11.41 7.10
C LEU A 102 -12.73 -11.49 7.01
N GLU A 103 -12.01 -11.30 8.13
CA GLU A 103 -10.56 -11.06 8.12
C GLU A 103 -9.72 -12.22 7.56
N SER A 104 -10.24 -13.45 7.60
CA SER A 104 -9.56 -14.65 7.10
C SER A 104 -9.80 -14.93 5.62
N THR A 105 -10.96 -14.53 5.09
CA THR A 105 -11.47 -14.95 3.77
C THR A 105 -11.58 -13.79 2.77
N ALA A 106 -11.84 -12.57 3.25
CA ALA A 106 -12.03 -11.39 2.42
C ALA A 106 -11.35 -10.16 3.07
N PRO A 107 -10.00 -10.08 3.07
CA PRO A 107 -9.26 -9.02 3.76
C PRO A 107 -9.63 -7.58 3.37
N ASP A 108 -9.97 -7.33 2.10
CA ASP A 108 -10.40 -6.02 1.63
C ASP A 108 -11.76 -5.60 2.20
N LEU A 109 -12.71 -6.54 2.29
CA LEU A 109 -14.02 -6.29 2.91
C LEU A 109 -13.89 -6.14 4.42
N ALA A 110 -13.03 -6.95 5.05
CA ALA A 110 -12.70 -6.81 6.46
C ALA A 110 -12.06 -5.44 6.75
N ALA A 111 -11.15 -4.98 5.91
CA ALA A 111 -10.54 -3.66 6.03
C ALA A 111 -11.57 -2.53 5.90
N ASN A 112 -12.52 -2.63 4.96
CA ASN A 112 -13.65 -1.70 4.87
C ASN A 112 -14.47 -1.65 6.16
N ALA A 113 -14.82 -2.81 6.73
CA ALA A 113 -15.55 -2.88 7.97
C ALA A 113 -14.73 -2.33 9.15
N TRP A 114 -13.42 -2.58 9.21
CA TRP A 114 -12.53 -1.97 10.20
C TRP A 114 -12.48 -0.44 10.08
N VAL A 115 -12.45 0.11 8.87
CA VAL A 115 -12.48 1.56 8.62
C VAL A 115 -13.77 2.18 9.17
N TRP A 116 -14.93 1.57 8.92
CA TRP A 116 -16.20 2.05 9.47
C TRP A 116 -16.27 1.92 10.99
N SER A 117 -15.80 0.81 11.55
CA SER A 117 -15.70 0.64 13.01
C SER A 117 -14.81 1.72 13.64
N LEU A 118 -13.64 1.99 13.05
CA LEU A 118 -12.73 3.04 13.48
C LEU A 118 -13.36 4.43 13.37
N ALA A 119 -14.02 4.74 12.24
CA ALA A 119 -14.71 6.01 12.07
C ALA A 119 -15.78 6.22 13.16
N SER A 120 -16.59 5.20 13.45
CA SER A 120 -17.60 5.26 14.50
C SER A 120 -16.99 5.44 15.90
N TRP A 121 -15.90 4.75 16.23
CA TRP A 121 -15.18 4.95 17.50
C TRP A 121 -14.53 6.32 17.62
N LEU A 122 -13.99 6.86 16.52
CA LEU A 122 -13.41 8.20 16.49
C LEU A 122 -14.47 9.28 16.70
N ALA A 123 -15.62 9.16 16.02
CA ALA A 123 -16.76 10.06 16.22
C ALA A 123 -17.31 9.96 17.66
N LEU A 124 -17.43 8.74 18.20
CA LEU A 124 -17.89 8.52 19.57
C LEU A 124 -16.92 9.08 20.62
N GLY A 125 -15.62 9.16 20.33
CA GLY A 125 -14.62 9.73 21.23
C GLY A 125 -14.85 11.21 21.58
N GLU A 126 -15.60 11.94 20.74
CA GLU A 126 -16.01 13.31 21.02
C GLU A 126 -17.22 13.38 21.97
N GLU A 127 -17.98 12.29 22.12
CA GLU A 127 -19.19 12.17 22.95
C GLU A 127 -18.85 11.80 24.40
N ARG A 128 -18.02 12.61 25.05
CA ARG A 128 -17.46 12.37 26.40
C ARG A 128 -18.52 11.98 27.43
N ALA A 129 -19.63 12.71 27.46
CA ALA A 129 -20.69 12.49 28.44
C ALA A 129 -21.35 11.12 28.28
N TYR A 130 -21.53 10.64 27.05
CA TYR A 130 -22.04 9.30 26.79
C TYR A 130 -21.05 8.23 27.28
N LEU A 131 -19.77 8.36 26.93
CA LEU A 131 -18.74 7.39 27.32
C LEU A 131 -18.55 7.32 28.84
N SER A 132 -18.59 8.44 29.55
CA SER A 132 -18.54 8.44 31.02
C SER A 132 -19.75 7.75 31.65
N ARG A 133 -20.97 7.98 31.14
CA ARG A 133 -22.17 7.26 31.62
C ARG A 133 -22.09 5.77 31.33
N LEU A 134 -21.58 5.40 30.17
CA LEU A 134 -21.41 4.00 29.80
C LEU A 134 -20.39 3.31 30.71
N GLU A 135 -19.28 3.97 31.02
CA GLU A 135 -18.27 3.47 31.96
C GLU A 135 -18.87 3.24 33.35
N GLU A 136 -19.61 4.21 33.88
CA GLU A 136 -20.30 4.08 35.17
C GLU A 136 -21.33 2.94 35.16
N ALA A 137 -22.11 2.81 34.08
CA ALA A 137 -23.09 1.74 33.94
C ALA A 137 -22.47 0.34 33.89
N VAL A 138 -21.25 0.22 33.33
CA VAL A 138 -20.56 -1.08 33.17
C VAL A 138 -19.73 -1.44 34.41
N LEU A 139 -19.01 -0.48 34.99
CA LEU A 139 -18.08 -0.72 36.11
C LEU A 139 -18.73 -0.48 37.48
N GLY A 140 -19.91 0.16 37.52
CA GLY A 140 -20.61 0.51 38.75
C GLY A 140 -19.74 1.36 39.69
N PRO A 141 -19.87 1.21 41.03
CA PRO A 141 -19.08 1.96 42.02
C PRO A 141 -17.55 1.81 41.88
N SER A 142 -17.07 0.84 41.09
CA SER A 142 -15.64 0.61 40.85
C SER A 142 -15.06 1.51 39.77
N ALA A 143 -15.88 2.21 38.98
CA ALA A 143 -15.43 3.12 37.91
C ALA A 143 -14.41 4.16 38.42
N ALA A 144 -14.63 4.72 39.62
CA ALA A 144 -13.75 5.72 40.23
C ALA A 144 -12.36 5.18 40.65
N LYS A 145 -12.14 3.86 40.65
CA LYS A 145 -10.89 3.22 41.11
C LYS A 145 -10.01 2.70 39.97
N THR A 146 -10.55 2.56 38.78
CA THR A 146 -9.83 2.15 37.57
C THR A 146 -9.38 3.37 36.79
N ALA A 147 -8.11 3.42 36.39
CA ALA A 147 -7.66 4.39 35.38
C ALA A 147 -8.29 3.99 34.03
N GLY A 148 -9.51 4.47 33.78
CA GLY A 148 -10.22 4.26 32.53
C GLY A 148 -9.46 4.84 31.34
N ILE A 149 -9.78 4.35 30.14
CA ILE A 149 -9.28 4.96 28.90
C ILE A 149 -10.02 6.29 28.74
N PRO A 150 -9.32 7.44 28.63
CA PRO A 150 -9.97 8.71 28.37
C PRO A 150 -10.86 8.61 27.12
N PRO A 151 -12.09 9.17 27.12
CA PRO A 151 -13.03 9.05 26.00
C PRO A 151 -12.42 9.32 24.62
N GLU A 152 -11.58 10.36 24.52
CA GLU A 152 -10.90 10.74 23.27
C GLU A 152 -9.86 9.72 22.77
N ARG A 153 -9.46 8.77 23.62
CA ARG A 153 -8.48 7.72 23.29
C ARG A 153 -9.13 6.40 22.87
N VAL A 154 -10.44 6.23 23.01
CA VAL A 154 -11.11 4.96 22.71
C VAL A 154 -10.91 4.54 21.25
N GLY A 155 -11.02 5.47 20.28
CA GLY A 155 -10.70 5.18 18.88
C GLY A 155 -9.23 4.82 18.62
N HIS A 156 -8.31 5.36 19.43
CA HIS A 156 -6.89 5.03 19.36
C HIS A 156 -6.58 3.61 19.89
N GLU A 157 -7.40 3.07 20.78
CA GLU A 157 -7.26 1.67 21.23
C GLU A 157 -7.54 0.70 20.09
N LEU A 158 -8.50 1.02 19.20
CA LEU A 158 -8.74 0.20 18.01
C LEU A 158 -7.54 0.26 17.04
N VAL A 159 -6.88 1.42 16.91
CA VAL A 159 -5.61 1.51 16.15
C VAL A 159 -4.53 0.63 16.78
N GLY A 160 -4.43 0.63 18.11
CA GLY A 160 -3.53 -0.26 18.83
C GLY A 160 -3.84 -1.73 18.60
N GLU A 161 -5.12 -2.10 18.57
CA GLU A 161 -5.59 -3.46 18.29
C GLU A 161 -5.28 -3.90 16.86
N LEU A 162 -5.57 -3.07 15.86
CA LEU A 162 -5.19 -3.34 14.48
C LEU A 162 -3.68 -3.49 14.33
N GLY A 163 -2.90 -2.66 15.04
CA GLY A 163 -1.45 -2.78 15.11
C GLY A 163 -0.99 -4.13 15.67
N ARG A 164 -1.57 -4.59 16.78
CA ARG A 164 -1.27 -5.92 17.37
C ARG A 164 -1.65 -7.06 16.44
N ARG A 165 -2.77 -6.96 15.73
CA ARG A 165 -3.20 -7.96 14.73
C ARG A 165 -2.22 -8.05 13.58
N ALA A 166 -1.80 -6.92 13.04
CA ALA A 166 -0.80 -6.86 11.98
C ALA A 166 0.55 -7.45 12.45
N ASP A 167 0.99 -7.09 13.66
CA ASP A 167 2.23 -7.58 14.26
C ASP A 167 2.21 -9.10 14.49
N ALA A 168 1.14 -9.62 15.09
CA ALA A 168 0.96 -11.06 15.33
C ALA A 168 0.90 -11.89 14.03
N ALA A 169 0.52 -11.26 12.92
CA ALA A 169 0.46 -11.88 11.60
C ALA A 169 1.75 -11.67 10.76
N SER A 170 2.68 -10.82 11.19
CA SER A 170 3.83 -10.37 10.38
C SER A 170 4.76 -11.51 9.96
N ARG A 171 5.03 -12.47 10.85
CA ARG A 171 5.94 -13.59 10.60
C ARG A 171 5.38 -14.61 9.60
N ASP A 172 4.08 -14.85 9.67
CA ASP A 172 3.38 -15.89 8.88
C ASP A 172 2.57 -15.31 7.71
N LEU A 173 2.52 -13.97 7.59
CA LEU A 173 1.74 -13.22 6.60
C LEU A 173 0.26 -13.60 6.54
N LYS A 174 -0.37 -13.80 7.70
CA LYS A 174 -1.77 -14.24 7.78
C LYS A 174 -2.73 -13.17 7.19
N PRO A 175 -3.87 -13.57 6.58
CA PRO A 175 -4.83 -12.65 5.97
C PRO A 175 -5.39 -11.59 6.93
N ALA A 176 -5.57 -11.94 8.20
CA ALA A 176 -6.00 -11.00 9.23
C ALA A 176 -5.03 -9.80 9.35
N GLY A 177 -3.73 -10.04 9.20
CA GLY A 177 -2.71 -9.00 9.15
C GLY A 177 -2.87 -8.07 7.95
N THR A 178 -3.16 -8.61 6.76
CA THR A 178 -3.46 -7.82 5.56
C THR A 178 -4.65 -6.91 5.80
N SER A 179 -5.76 -7.44 6.34
CA SER A 179 -6.94 -6.62 6.62
C SER A 179 -6.64 -5.47 7.59
N ALA A 180 -5.82 -5.73 8.62
CA ALA A 180 -5.43 -4.73 9.60
C ALA A 180 -4.51 -3.66 8.99
N LEU A 181 -3.52 -4.05 8.18
CA LEU A 181 -2.64 -3.11 7.47
C LEU A 181 -3.41 -2.23 6.49
N LEU A 182 -4.35 -2.82 5.72
CA LEU A 182 -5.21 -2.07 4.80
C LEU A 182 -6.10 -1.08 5.55
N ALA A 183 -6.66 -1.46 6.71
CA ALA A 183 -7.43 -0.56 7.56
C ALA A 183 -6.58 0.59 8.12
N LEU A 184 -5.37 0.29 8.60
CA LEU A 184 -4.40 1.29 9.08
C LEU A 184 -3.98 2.26 7.96
N ALA A 185 -3.76 1.76 6.73
CA ALA A 185 -3.44 2.58 5.58
C ALA A 185 -4.58 3.53 5.18
N ARG A 186 -5.82 3.20 5.55
CA ARG A 186 -7.04 3.97 5.27
C ARG A 186 -7.57 4.74 6.48
N SER A 187 -6.73 4.99 7.48
CA SER A 187 -7.13 5.78 8.65
C SER A 187 -7.57 7.21 8.31
N ASP A 188 -7.04 7.79 7.22
CA ASP A 188 -7.49 9.10 6.73
C ASP A 188 -8.93 9.07 6.22
N ASP A 189 -9.36 7.97 5.59
CA ASP A 189 -10.77 7.76 5.21
C ASP A 189 -11.64 7.69 6.46
N ALA A 190 -11.23 6.90 7.47
CA ALA A 190 -11.94 6.80 8.73
C ALA A 190 -12.08 8.16 9.43
N ALA A 191 -11.01 8.96 9.42
CA ALA A 191 -11.00 10.29 10.01
C ALA A 191 -11.89 11.29 9.26
N LYS A 192 -11.97 11.18 7.92
CA LYS A 192 -12.89 11.97 7.09
C LYS A 192 -14.35 11.60 7.34
N ILE A 193 -14.65 10.30 7.40
CA ILE A 193 -15.99 9.79 7.73
C ILE A 193 -16.43 10.29 9.11
N ALA A 194 -15.52 10.23 10.09
CA ALA A 194 -15.74 10.74 11.45
C ALA A 194 -15.74 12.28 11.55
N SER A 195 -15.43 13.00 10.46
CA SER A 195 -15.35 14.47 10.42
C SER A 195 -14.37 15.08 11.44
N LEU A 196 -13.24 14.40 11.70
CA LEU A 196 -12.26 14.87 12.69
C LEU A 196 -11.60 16.20 12.29
N PRO A 197 -11.16 17.04 13.25
CA PRO A 197 -10.31 18.19 12.97
C PRO A 197 -8.92 17.79 12.48
N ASP A 198 -8.26 18.62 11.66
CA ASP A 198 -6.96 18.31 11.03
C ASP A 198 -5.86 17.91 12.02
N ALA A 199 -5.80 18.56 13.19
CA ALA A 199 -4.85 18.21 14.24
C ALA A 199 -5.06 16.78 14.78
N ALA A 200 -6.31 16.32 14.90
CA ALA A 200 -6.63 14.95 15.29
C ALA A 200 -6.31 13.96 14.16
N ARG A 201 -6.61 14.31 12.90
CA ARG A 201 -6.25 13.50 11.73
C ARG A 201 -4.74 13.26 11.65
N GLN A 202 -3.95 14.31 11.88
CA GLN A 202 -2.49 14.19 11.82
C GLN A 202 -1.94 13.29 12.94
N ARG A 203 -2.47 13.38 14.17
CA ARG A 203 -2.09 12.47 15.27
C ARG A 203 -2.46 11.02 14.96
N LEU A 204 -3.66 10.79 14.42
CA LEU A 204 -4.09 9.46 13.98
C LEU A 204 -3.17 8.91 12.89
N LYS A 205 -2.82 9.73 11.89
CA LYS A 205 -1.92 9.35 10.79
C LYS A 205 -0.53 8.96 11.30
N VAL A 206 0.02 9.71 12.25
CA VAL A 206 1.33 9.39 12.85
C VAL A 206 1.28 8.03 13.56
N GLU A 207 0.26 7.80 14.40
CA GLU A 207 0.15 6.56 15.16
C GLU A 207 -0.10 5.34 14.24
N THR A 208 -1.00 5.48 13.26
CA THR A 208 -1.32 4.41 12.31
C THR A 208 -0.14 4.05 11.42
N ASN A 209 0.61 5.04 10.90
CA ASN A 209 1.85 4.80 10.18
C ASN A 209 2.90 4.12 11.07
N ARG A 210 3.04 4.54 12.34
CA ARG A 210 3.97 3.91 13.28
C ARG A 210 3.64 2.42 13.46
N ARG A 211 2.37 2.07 13.65
CA ARG A 211 1.94 0.67 13.79
C ARG A 211 2.11 -0.13 12.51
N ARG A 212 1.75 0.45 11.36
CA ARG A 212 1.90 -0.18 10.04
C ARG A 212 3.36 -0.50 9.75
N ASN A 213 4.25 0.48 9.92
CA ASN A 213 5.67 0.34 9.65
C ASN A 213 6.31 -0.70 10.57
N ALA A 214 5.94 -0.74 11.86
CA ALA A 214 6.48 -1.73 12.79
C ALA A 214 6.13 -3.18 12.37
N ALA A 215 4.88 -3.42 11.95
CA ALA A 215 4.47 -4.75 11.49
C ALA A 215 5.14 -5.16 10.16
N ILE A 216 5.33 -4.20 9.24
CA ILE A 216 6.05 -4.45 7.98
C ILE A 216 7.53 -4.71 8.26
N GLU A 217 8.16 -3.93 9.15
CA GLU A 217 9.54 -4.13 9.57
C GLU A 217 9.72 -5.52 10.19
N GLY A 218 8.83 -5.93 11.11
CA GLY A 218 8.88 -7.28 11.69
C GLY A 218 8.76 -8.40 10.65
N ALA A 219 8.00 -8.21 9.56
CA ALA A 219 7.93 -9.17 8.46
C ALA A 219 9.23 -9.20 7.63
N LEU A 220 9.84 -8.02 7.39
CA LEU A 220 11.09 -7.89 6.64
C LEU A 220 12.32 -8.35 7.44
N ASP A 221 12.28 -8.26 8.77
CA ASP A 221 13.36 -8.68 9.66
C ASP A 221 13.66 -10.17 9.50
N VAL A 222 12.63 -11.01 9.31
CA VAL A 222 12.80 -12.44 9.02
C VAL A 222 13.61 -12.68 7.73
N ILE A 223 13.49 -11.80 6.75
CA ILE A 223 14.26 -11.88 5.51
C ILE A 223 15.66 -11.32 5.73
N ARG A 224 15.79 -10.22 6.48
CA ARG A 224 17.06 -9.57 6.80
C ARG A 224 17.99 -10.50 7.57
N GLU A 225 17.49 -11.12 8.64
CA GLU A 225 18.23 -12.08 9.47
C GLU A 225 18.78 -13.23 8.62
N ALA A 226 17.94 -13.80 7.74
CA ALA A 226 18.36 -14.88 6.84
C ALA A 226 19.40 -14.43 5.80
N LEU A 227 19.28 -13.19 5.30
CA LEU A 227 20.24 -12.60 4.37
C LEU A 227 21.59 -12.29 5.04
N ASP A 228 21.57 -11.87 6.30
CA ASP A 228 22.77 -11.60 7.08
C ASP A 228 23.48 -12.91 7.44
N GLU A 229 22.74 -13.96 7.80
CA GLU A 229 23.30 -15.30 7.99
C GLU A 229 23.96 -15.82 6.70
N ALA A 230 23.27 -15.74 5.55
CA ALA A 230 23.83 -16.15 4.27
C ALA A 230 25.08 -15.35 3.89
N ASN A 231 25.12 -14.05 4.22
CA ASN A 231 26.29 -13.21 3.99
C ASN A 231 27.49 -13.65 4.86
N VAL A 232 27.26 -13.95 6.15
CA VAL A 232 28.31 -14.47 7.05
C VAL A 232 28.86 -15.82 6.55
N GLN A 233 28.01 -16.65 5.96
CA GLN A 233 28.40 -17.94 5.38
C GLN A 233 29.04 -17.85 3.99
N GLY A 234 29.07 -16.65 3.38
CA GLY A 234 29.60 -16.45 2.02
C GLY A 234 28.70 -17.01 0.90
N GLU A 235 27.41 -17.19 1.20
CA GLU A 235 26.42 -17.81 0.31
C GLU A 235 25.43 -16.78 -0.28
N LEU A 236 25.77 -15.49 -0.22
CA LEU A 236 24.87 -14.42 -0.65
C LEU A 236 24.52 -14.51 -2.15
N THR A 237 25.50 -14.82 -3.00
CA THR A 237 25.30 -14.95 -4.46
C THR A 237 24.50 -16.21 -4.84
N THR A 238 24.47 -17.24 -3.99
CA THR A 238 23.77 -18.50 -4.26
C THR A 238 22.39 -18.57 -3.62
N LYS A 239 22.24 -18.13 -2.36
CA LYS A 239 20.98 -18.15 -1.60
C LYS A 239 20.24 -16.81 -1.60
N GLY A 240 20.92 -15.69 -1.81
CA GLY A 240 20.37 -14.35 -1.62
C GLY A 240 19.11 -14.09 -2.43
N ARG A 241 19.07 -14.50 -3.69
CA ARG A 241 17.86 -14.37 -4.52
C ARG A 241 16.64 -15.05 -3.91
N THR A 242 16.79 -16.30 -3.49
CA THR A 242 15.69 -17.09 -2.90
C THR A 242 15.18 -16.44 -1.63
N LEU A 243 16.07 -15.84 -0.84
CA LEU A 243 15.71 -15.10 0.37
C LEU A 243 14.97 -13.80 0.05
N VAL A 244 15.49 -12.96 -0.85
CA VAL A 244 14.84 -11.69 -1.24
C VAL A 244 13.49 -11.95 -1.92
N LEU A 245 13.32 -13.06 -2.65
CA LEU A 245 12.05 -13.43 -3.28
C LEU A 245 10.88 -13.51 -2.29
N ARG A 246 11.14 -13.82 -1.02
CA ARG A 246 10.13 -13.83 0.04
C ARG A 246 9.50 -12.44 0.24
N ALA A 247 10.21 -11.37 -0.09
CA ALA A 247 9.69 -10.00 0.01
C ALA A 247 8.54 -9.73 -0.96
N VAL A 248 8.37 -10.52 -2.03
CA VAL A 248 7.18 -10.46 -2.91
C VAL A 248 5.90 -10.74 -2.11
N ALA A 249 5.94 -11.77 -1.25
CA ALA A 249 4.79 -12.08 -0.40
C ALA A 249 4.53 -10.98 0.62
N VAL A 250 5.58 -10.39 1.21
CA VAL A 250 5.44 -9.24 2.14
C VAL A 250 4.86 -8.02 1.43
N TRP A 251 5.27 -7.75 0.19
CA TRP A 251 4.77 -6.64 -0.60
C TRP A 251 3.28 -6.81 -0.91
N THR A 252 2.83 -8.00 -1.33
CA THR A 252 1.40 -8.27 -1.52
C THR A 252 0.63 -8.20 -0.20
N TRP A 253 1.14 -8.82 0.86
CA TRP A 253 0.51 -8.84 2.18
C TRP A 253 0.31 -7.44 2.78
N SER A 254 1.24 -6.52 2.51
CA SER A 254 1.20 -5.13 2.98
C SER A 254 0.42 -4.17 2.06
N GLY A 255 -0.18 -4.68 0.97
CA GLY A 255 -0.93 -3.84 0.03
C GLY A 255 -0.02 -3.00 -0.88
N HIS A 256 1.15 -3.53 -1.23
CA HIS A 256 2.18 -2.90 -2.04
C HIS A 256 2.84 -1.67 -1.36
N ASP A 257 3.18 -1.82 -0.07
CA ASP A 257 3.78 -0.75 0.71
C ASP A 257 5.20 -0.41 0.22
N GLU A 258 5.49 0.88 0.20
CA GLU A 258 6.74 1.46 -0.28
C GLU A 258 7.96 1.03 0.55
N GLN A 259 7.80 0.78 1.85
CA GLN A 259 8.90 0.32 2.71
C GLN A 259 9.48 -1.01 2.23
N VAL A 260 8.63 -1.89 1.67
CA VAL A 260 9.08 -3.17 1.10
C VAL A 260 9.85 -2.94 -0.20
N GLU A 261 9.40 -1.98 -1.03
CA GLU A 261 10.09 -1.59 -2.27
C GLU A 261 11.51 -1.09 -1.95
N HIS A 262 11.65 -0.21 -0.95
CA HIS A 262 12.95 0.29 -0.47
C HIS A 262 13.86 -0.82 0.03
N PHE A 263 13.31 -1.73 0.86
CA PHE A 263 14.06 -2.88 1.36
C PHE A 263 14.60 -3.73 0.21
N VAL A 264 13.74 -4.08 -0.76
CA VAL A 264 14.11 -4.91 -1.90
C VAL A 264 15.20 -4.23 -2.74
N VAL A 265 15.05 -2.96 -3.10
CA VAL A 265 16.08 -2.23 -3.87
C VAL A 265 17.43 -2.24 -3.15
N GLY A 266 17.45 -2.02 -1.84
CA GLY A 266 18.69 -2.08 -1.05
C GLY A 266 19.35 -3.47 -1.09
N GLN A 267 18.58 -4.55 -0.99
CA GLN A 267 19.12 -5.92 -1.07
C GLN A 267 19.57 -6.28 -2.48
N LEU A 268 18.81 -5.89 -3.50
CA LEU A 268 19.16 -6.12 -4.90
C LEU A 268 20.42 -5.38 -5.30
N GLU A 269 20.64 -4.17 -4.79
CA GLU A 269 21.89 -3.44 -5.01
C GLU A 269 23.10 -4.20 -4.45
N ARG A 270 23.00 -4.67 -3.20
CA ARG A 270 24.08 -5.43 -2.53
C ARG A 270 24.49 -6.67 -3.35
N ILE A 271 23.53 -7.52 -3.70
CA ILE A 271 23.77 -8.77 -4.45
C ILE A 271 24.15 -8.45 -5.90
N GLY A 272 23.47 -7.48 -6.52
CA GLY A 272 23.65 -7.11 -7.92
C GLY A 272 25.07 -6.66 -8.21
N TRP A 273 25.71 -5.92 -7.30
CA TRP A 273 27.10 -5.50 -7.45
C TRP A 273 28.11 -6.65 -7.42
N GLU A 274 27.84 -7.73 -6.69
CA GLU A 274 28.68 -8.93 -6.69
C GLU A 274 28.63 -9.60 -8.07
N LEU A 275 27.41 -9.87 -8.55
CA LEU A 275 27.18 -10.48 -9.86
C LEU A 275 27.70 -9.60 -11.01
N TYR A 276 27.57 -8.29 -10.89
CA TYR A 276 28.08 -7.32 -11.87
C TYR A 276 29.60 -7.36 -11.97
N ARG A 277 30.32 -7.40 -10.84
CA ARG A 277 31.79 -7.49 -10.81
C ARG A 277 32.30 -8.79 -11.42
N GLU A 278 31.57 -9.87 -11.22
CA GLU A 278 31.85 -11.18 -11.83
C GLU A 278 31.43 -11.27 -13.31
N ARG A 279 30.77 -10.24 -13.84
CA ARG A 279 30.18 -10.20 -15.20
C ARG A 279 29.18 -11.33 -15.44
N ASN A 280 28.49 -11.77 -14.39
CA ASN A 280 27.48 -12.82 -14.49
C ASN A 280 26.10 -12.23 -14.86
N TRP A 281 25.96 -11.80 -16.12
CA TRP A 281 24.75 -11.15 -16.64
C TRP A 281 23.50 -12.01 -16.52
N SER A 282 23.65 -13.33 -16.71
CA SER A 282 22.54 -14.28 -16.62
C SER A 282 21.97 -14.34 -15.20
N ALA A 283 22.83 -14.43 -14.18
CA ALA A 283 22.41 -14.43 -12.78
C ALA A 283 21.85 -13.07 -12.36
N LEU A 284 22.45 -11.97 -12.82
CA LEU A 284 21.95 -10.62 -12.54
C LEU A 284 20.55 -10.41 -13.11
N ARG A 285 20.29 -10.85 -14.35
CA ARG A 285 18.95 -10.82 -14.93
C ARG A 285 17.97 -11.67 -14.12
N TYR A 286 18.37 -12.89 -13.80
CA TYR A 286 17.55 -13.84 -13.04
C TYR A 286 17.19 -13.31 -11.64
N LEU A 287 18.10 -12.55 -11.02
CA LEU A 287 17.88 -11.84 -9.75
C LEU A 287 16.83 -10.74 -9.91
N LEU A 288 16.91 -9.90 -10.95
CA LEU A 288 16.08 -8.70 -11.09
C LEU A 288 14.67 -8.97 -11.60
N ASP A 289 14.49 -9.95 -12.49
CA ASP A 289 13.22 -10.19 -13.21
C ASP A 289 11.97 -10.24 -12.30
N PRO A 290 11.98 -10.93 -11.14
CA PRO A 290 10.82 -10.99 -10.25
C PRO A 290 10.43 -9.66 -9.60
N PHE A 291 11.36 -8.71 -9.51
CA PHE A 291 11.18 -7.46 -8.77
C PHE A 291 10.92 -6.25 -9.66
N LYS A 292 10.83 -6.43 -10.98
CA LYS A 292 10.48 -5.37 -11.95
C LYS A 292 9.26 -4.54 -11.51
N PRO A 293 8.14 -5.14 -11.06
CA PRO A 293 6.99 -4.37 -10.61
C PRO A 293 7.28 -3.44 -9.41
N MET A 294 8.11 -3.88 -8.46
CA MET A 294 8.50 -3.06 -7.30
C MET A 294 9.42 -1.92 -7.72
N MET A 295 10.44 -2.22 -8.53
CA MET A 295 11.38 -1.22 -9.05
C MET A 295 10.66 -0.13 -9.86
N GLU A 296 9.70 -0.53 -10.71
CA GLU A 296 8.90 0.40 -11.50
C GLU A 296 7.94 1.24 -10.65
N THR A 297 7.38 0.66 -9.59
CA THR A 297 6.48 1.38 -8.67
C THR A 297 7.25 2.40 -7.87
N LEU A 298 8.39 2.01 -7.31
CA LEU A 298 9.24 2.92 -6.55
C LEU A 298 9.80 4.05 -7.43
N ALA A 299 10.24 3.74 -8.64
CA ALA A 299 10.66 4.76 -9.60
C ALA A 299 9.54 5.78 -9.89
N ARG A 300 8.30 5.33 -10.09
CA ARG A 300 7.15 6.23 -10.28
C ARG A 300 6.91 7.13 -9.07
N ARG A 301 7.12 6.63 -7.84
CA ARG A 301 7.00 7.42 -6.62
C ARG A 301 8.09 8.49 -6.56
N VAL A 302 9.35 8.12 -6.78
CA VAL A 302 10.49 9.05 -6.78
C VAL A 302 10.34 10.12 -7.88
N GLU A 303 9.89 9.74 -9.08
CA GLU A 303 9.64 10.68 -10.17
C GLU A 303 8.53 11.69 -9.86
N LYS A 304 7.57 11.33 -9.00
CA LYS A 304 6.41 12.17 -8.64
C LYS A 304 6.68 13.06 -7.42
N ASP A 305 7.52 12.61 -6.49
CA ASP A 305 7.73 13.25 -5.19
C ASP A 305 9.21 13.61 -4.97
N PRO A 306 9.59 14.89 -5.08
CA PRO A 306 10.96 15.35 -4.86
C PRO A 306 11.51 15.05 -3.46
N SER A 307 10.66 14.83 -2.45
CA SER A 307 11.12 14.51 -1.09
C SER A 307 11.76 13.11 -1.00
N GLN A 308 11.53 12.26 -2.00
CA GLN A 308 12.06 10.90 -2.09
C GLN A 308 13.48 10.83 -2.67
N LEU A 309 14.18 11.97 -2.80
CA LEU A 309 15.51 12.06 -3.41
C LEU A 309 16.53 11.11 -2.77
N ALA A 310 16.40 10.81 -1.47
CA ALA A 310 17.27 9.88 -0.75
C ALA A 310 17.33 8.47 -1.38
N TYR A 311 16.26 8.07 -2.09
CA TYR A 311 16.13 6.74 -2.69
C TYR A 311 16.38 6.73 -4.20
N ALA A 312 16.57 7.91 -4.81
CA ALA A 312 16.73 8.05 -6.24
C ALA A 312 17.96 7.29 -6.78
N ALA A 313 19.07 7.29 -6.03
CA ALA A 313 20.29 6.62 -6.44
C ALA A 313 20.12 5.09 -6.55
N GLY A 314 19.61 4.44 -5.50
CA GLY A 314 19.36 2.99 -5.51
C GLY A 314 18.36 2.59 -6.60
N CYS A 315 17.30 3.38 -6.79
CA CYS A 315 16.35 3.18 -7.89
C CYS A 315 17.04 3.28 -9.26
N ALA A 316 17.82 4.33 -9.49
CA ALA A 316 18.55 4.51 -10.74
C ALA A 316 19.53 3.35 -11.00
N GLN A 317 20.20 2.84 -9.96
CA GLN A 317 21.12 1.71 -10.07
C GLN A 317 20.41 0.43 -10.53
N MET A 318 19.15 0.21 -10.14
CA MET A 318 18.37 -0.92 -10.67
C MET A 318 18.16 -0.82 -12.18
N PHE A 319 17.83 0.37 -12.68
CA PHE A 319 17.68 0.59 -14.12
C PHE A 319 19.01 0.51 -14.87
N VAL A 320 20.14 0.85 -14.23
CA VAL A 320 21.48 0.57 -14.78
C VAL A 320 21.69 -0.93 -14.95
N PHE A 321 21.43 -1.75 -13.92
CA PHE A 321 21.55 -3.21 -14.06
C PHE A 321 20.61 -3.80 -15.12
N MET A 322 19.37 -3.30 -15.20
CA MET A 322 18.43 -3.70 -16.26
C MET A 322 18.95 -3.33 -17.65
N SER A 323 19.54 -2.14 -17.80
CA SER A 323 20.09 -1.69 -19.08
C SER A 323 21.23 -2.56 -19.58
N GLU A 324 21.96 -3.24 -18.69
CA GLU A 324 23.08 -4.12 -19.06
C GLU A 324 22.62 -5.56 -19.35
N THR A 325 21.55 -6.00 -18.68
CA THR A 325 21.05 -7.38 -18.73
C THR A 325 19.93 -7.63 -19.75
N ASP A 326 19.28 -6.59 -20.26
CA ASP A 326 18.28 -6.74 -21.32
C ASP A 326 18.91 -7.18 -22.65
N MET A 327 18.14 -7.92 -23.44
CA MET A 327 18.54 -8.42 -24.76
C MET A 327 18.08 -7.51 -25.89
N ASP A 328 17.03 -6.71 -25.67
CA ASP A 328 16.54 -5.76 -26.66
C ASP A 328 17.26 -4.41 -26.53
N PRO A 329 18.04 -3.96 -27.54
CA PRO A 329 18.75 -2.69 -27.51
C PRO A 329 17.86 -1.47 -27.21
N ARG A 330 16.59 -1.49 -27.64
CA ARG A 330 15.66 -0.39 -27.37
C ARG A 330 15.32 -0.31 -25.88
N THR A 331 15.09 -1.46 -25.27
CA THR A 331 14.79 -1.56 -23.84
C THR A 331 16.02 -1.24 -22.99
N LYS A 332 17.23 -1.63 -23.43
CA LYS A 332 18.51 -1.23 -22.79
C LYS A 332 18.65 0.28 -22.71
N LEU A 333 18.52 0.97 -23.85
CA LEU A 333 18.62 2.43 -23.90
C LEU A 333 17.52 3.09 -23.05
N ALA A 334 16.28 2.63 -23.13
CA ALA A 334 15.18 3.18 -22.33
C ALA A 334 15.41 3.04 -20.82
N ALA A 335 16.00 1.93 -20.38
CA ALA A 335 16.37 1.75 -18.97
C ALA A 335 17.49 2.72 -18.55
N ALA A 336 18.55 2.87 -19.36
CA ALA A 336 19.64 3.81 -19.07
C ALA A 336 19.15 5.27 -19.03
N GLU A 337 18.27 5.66 -19.95
CA GLU A 337 17.59 6.96 -19.96
C GLU A 337 16.77 7.18 -18.69
N ARG A 338 16.00 6.16 -18.27
CA ARG A 338 15.17 6.24 -17.08
C ARG A 338 16.00 6.35 -15.80
N ALA A 339 17.14 5.65 -15.71
CA ALA A 339 18.08 5.82 -14.61
C ALA A 339 18.51 7.29 -14.45
N MET A 340 18.83 7.95 -15.56
CA MET A 340 19.24 9.37 -15.58
C MET A 340 18.09 10.34 -15.30
N LYS A 341 16.85 9.98 -15.67
CA LYS A 341 15.66 10.75 -15.30
C LYS A 341 15.41 10.71 -13.79
N ILE A 342 15.54 9.53 -13.18
CA ILE A 342 15.34 9.31 -11.74
C ILE A 342 16.42 10.01 -10.93
N CYS A 343 17.69 9.85 -11.32
CA CYS A 343 18.82 10.43 -10.61
C CYS A 343 19.83 11.03 -11.61
N PRO A 344 19.71 12.32 -11.96
CA PRO A 344 20.60 12.98 -12.93
C PRO A 344 22.08 13.01 -12.54
N THR A 345 22.39 12.85 -11.26
CA THR A 345 23.76 12.83 -10.73
C THR A 345 24.33 11.41 -10.59
N HIS A 346 23.56 10.37 -10.94
CA HIS A 346 23.97 8.98 -10.77
C HIS A 346 25.16 8.63 -11.67
N ARG A 347 26.33 8.38 -11.05
CA ARG A 347 27.60 8.18 -11.77
C ARG A 347 27.53 7.06 -12.80
N ASN A 348 27.06 5.87 -12.40
CA ASN A 348 27.03 4.72 -13.30
C ASN A 348 26.00 4.90 -14.42
N GLY A 349 24.89 5.58 -14.14
CA GLY A 349 23.88 5.92 -15.15
C GLY A 349 24.47 6.81 -16.24
N ARG A 350 25.26 7.81 -15.85
CA ARG A 350 25.95 8.71 -16.79
C ARG A 350 26.93 7.96 -17.68
N VAL A 351 27.72 7.07 -17.09
CA VAL A 351 28.72 6.26 -17.81
C VAL A 351 28.05 5.33 -18.82
N VAL A 352 27.07 4.54 -18.37
CA VAL A 352 26.38 3.55 -19.21
C VAL A 352 25.61 4.23 -20.33
N LEU A 353 24.85 5.29 -20.04
CA LEU A 353 24.11 6.01 -21.07
C LEU A 353 25.04 6.68 -22.10
N ALA A 354 26.16 7.27 -21.65
CA ALA A 354 27.13 7.87 -22.57
C ALA A 354 27.75 6.82 -23.50
N SER A 355 28.13 5.66 -22.97
CA SER A 355 28.67 4.55 -23.77
C SER A 355 27.65 4.04 -24.79
N MET A 356 26.40 3.79 -24.39
CA MET A 356 25.32 3.37 -25.30
C MET A 356 25.01 4.39 -26.39
N LEU A 357 25.05 5.70 -26.08
CA LEU A 357 24.87 6.76 -27.08
C LEU A 357 26.00 6.77 -28.11
N CYS A 358 27.25 6.57 -27.67
CA CYS A 358 28.39 6.45 -28.57
C CYS A 358 28.30 5.21 -29.47
N ASP A 359 27.93 4.05 -28.91
CA ASP A 359 27.78 2.81 -29.69
C ASP A 359 26.65 2.92 -30.72
N ASN A 360 25.48 3.44 -30.33
CA ASN A 360 24.37 3.68 -31.25
C ASN A 360 24.74 4.67 -32.36
N ALA A 361 25.49 5.73 -32.03
CA ALA A 361 25.99 6.67 -33.03
C ALA A 361 26.98 6.01 -34.00
N LEU A 362 27.89 5.17 -33.48
CA LEU A 362 28.85 4.43 -34.29
C LEU A 362 28.16 3.45 -35.25
N ASP A 363 27.17 2.71 -34.78
CA ASP A 363 26.41 1.78 -35.63
C ASP A 363 25.63 2.53 -36.72
N LEU A 364 24.96 3.62 -36.36
CA LEU A 364 24.27 4.49 -37.32
C LEU A 364 25.24 5.07 -38.38
N LEU A 365 26.43 5.52 -37.97
CA LEU A 365 27.46 6.03 -38.88
C LEU A 365 28.11 4.95 -39.75
N ARG A 366 28.17 3.69 -39.29
CA ARG A 366 28.67 2.55 -40.08
C ARG A 366 27.70 2.20 -41.20
N GLU A 367 26.40 2.24 -40.94
CA GLU A 367 25.36 2.00 -41.95
C GLU A 367 25.37 3.05 -43.07
N MET A 368 25.80 4.29 -42.77
CA MET A 368 25.92 5.39 -43.73
C MET A 368 27.10 5.29 -44.72
N THR A 369 27.85 4.19 -44.71
CA THR A 369 28.95 3.98 -45.66
C THR A 369 28.48 3.85 -47.12
N ILE A 370 27.20 3.56 -47.35
CA ILE A 370 26.60 3.36 -48.68
C ILE A 370 25.73 4.55 -49.09
N VAL A 371 24.82 5.00 -48.20
CA VAL A 371 23.91 6.13 -48.45
C VAL A 371 23.96 7.09 -47.27
N LYS A 372 24.26 8.36 -47.55
CA LYS A 372 24.32 9.43 -46.55
C LYS A 372 23.00 10.19 -46.48
N ARG A 373 22.36 10.20 -45.31
CA ARG A 373 21.16 11.02 -45.03
C ARG A 373 21.51 12.09 -44.01
N ALA A 374 21.23 13.36 -44.33
CA ALA A 374 21.55 14.49 -43.44
C ALA A 374 20.94 14.33 -42.04
N ALA A 375 19.68 13.90 -41.96
CA ALA A 375 18.98 13.68 -40.70
C ALA A 375 19.65 12.61 -39.82
N ASP A 376 20.22 11.56 -40.40
CA ASP A 376 20.90 10.52 -39.63
C ASP A 376 22.27 10.99 -39.12
N VAL A 377 22.98 11.83 -39.90
CA VAL A 377 24.23 12.49 -39.47
C VAL A 377 23.96 13.43 -38.29
N GLU A 378 22.93 14.27 -38.38
CA GLU A 378 22.50 15.17 -37.29
C GLU A 378 22.12 14.38 -36.04
N ARG A 379 21.43 13.26 -36.20
CA ARG A 379 21.06 12.37 -35.10
C ARG A 379 22.29 11.76 -34.42
N ALA A 380 23.25 11.25 -35.19
CA ALA A 380 24.50 10.71 -34.65
C ALA A 380 25.32 11.79 -33.91
N GLU A 381 25.41 13.00 -34.47
CA GLU A 381 26.07 14.14 -33.84
C GLU A 381 25.41 14.53 -32.50
N ALA A 382 24.07 14.56 -32.46
CA ALA A 382 23.33 14.84 -31.23
C ALA A 382 23.60 13.79 -30.14
N MET A 383 23.69 12.50 -30.51
CA MET A 383 24.04 11.42 -29.58
C MET A 383 25.45 11.61 -29.01
N ILE A 384 26.45 11.88 -29.88
CA ILE A 384 27.85 12.07 -29.48
C ILE A 384 28.00 13.28 -28.55
N LYS A 385 27.38 14.42 -28.91
CA LYS A 385 27.41 15.64 -28.08
C LYS A 385 26.78 15.40 -26.71
N ARG A 386 25.69 14.64 -26.65
CA ARG A 386 25.04 14.29 -25.39
C ARG A 386 25.90 13.34 -24.56
N ALA A 387 26.53 12.34 -25.16
CA ALA A 387 27.45 11.44 -24.48
C ALA A 387 28.63 12.21 -23.85
N GLU A 388 29.19 13.18 -24.58
CA GLU A 388 30.25 14.07 -24.08
C GLU A 388 29.82 14.88 -22.85
N VAL A 389 28.62 15.46 -22.86
CA VAL A 389 28.07 16.19 -21.70
C VAL A 389 27.85 15.26 -20.51
N LEU A 390 27.31 14.06 -20.77
CA LEU A 390 27.02 13.08 -19.72
C LEU A 390 28.30 12.57 -19.07
N TYR A 391 29.29 12.13 -19.86
CA TYR A 391 30.54 11.59 -19.36
C TYR A 391 31.67 11.78 -20.39
N PRO A 392 32.48 12.86 -20.28
CA PRO A 392 33.52 13.18 -21.25
C PRO A 392 34.62 12.12 -21.38
N ALA A 393 34.84 11.34 -20.30
CA ALA A 393 35.84 10.28 -20.25
C ALA A 393 35.32 8.93 -20.78
N THR A 394 34.21 8.91 -21.51
CA THR A 394 33.67 7.69 -22.13
C THR A 394 34.66 7.16 -23.17
N ARG A 395 35.02 5.89 -23.08
CA ARG A 395 36.06 5.26 -23.92
C ARG A 395 35.73 5.32 -25.41
N GLU A 396 34.45 5.22 -25.77
CA GLU A 396 33.98 5.15 -27.15
C GLU A 396 33.89 6.55 -27.82
N LEU A 397 34.01 7.64 -27.04
CA LEU A 397 33.72 8.99 -27.50
C LEU A 397 34.63 9.46 -28.64
N ASP A 398 35.95 9.25 -28.51
CA ASP A 398 36.93 9.66 -29.52
C ASP A 398 36.73 8.90 -30.84
N ALA A 399 36.40 7.61 -30.75
CA ALA A 399 36.11 6.79 -31.91
C ALA A 399 34.84 7.27 -32.63
N ALA A 400 33.78 7.59 -31.88
CA ALA A 400 32.53 8.12 -32.43
C ALA A 400 32.74 9.49 -33.10
N LYS A 401 33.47 10.42 -32.46
CA LYS A 401 33.83 11.73 -33.03
C LYS A 401 34.63 11.58 -34.32
N LYS A 402 35.67 10.76 -34.33
CA LYS A 402 36.48 10.49 -35.53
C LYS A 402 35.60 9.94 -36.66
N LYS A 403 34.69 9.01 -36.34
CA LYS A 403 33.82 8.41 -37.36
C LYS A 403 32.83 9.41 -37.94
N LEU A 404 32.28 10.29 -37.12
CA LEU A 404 31.39 11.37 -37.55
C LEU A 404 32.11 12.28 -38.56
N GLU A 405 33.35 12.68 -38.27
CA GLU A 405 34.16 13.50 -39.18
C GLU A 405 34.47 12.78 -40.50
N GLU A 406 34.78 11.49 -40.47
CA GLU A 406 34.94 10.68 -41.69
C GLU A 406 33.67 10.68 -42.56
N VAL A 407 32.49 10.55 -41.96
CA VAL A 407 31.21 10.53 -42.69
C VAL A 407 30.83 11.93 -43.20
N LYS A 408 31.12 12.99 -42.43
CA LYS A 408 30.90 14.38 -42.84
C LYS A 408 31.74 14.75 -44.06
N THR A 409 33.01 14.35 -44.08
CA THR A 409 33.98 14.66 -45.14
C THR A 409 33.84 13.81 -46.40
N LYS A 410 33.33 12.58 -46.30
CA LYS A 410 33.01 11.76 -47.48
C LYS A 410 31.85 12.38 -48.28
N VAL A 411 32.16 12.79 -49.51
CA VAL A 411 31.20 13.11 -50.56
C VAL A 411 30.67 11.78 -51.10
N LEU A 412 29.47 11.38 -50.71
CA LEU A 412 28.77 10.24 -51.32
C LEU A 412 27.80 10.76 -52.36
N VAL A 413 27.96 10.28 -53.59
CA VAL A 413 27.20 10.61 -54.79
C VAL A 413 25.72 10.35 -54.54
N SER A 414 24.88 11.38 -54.69
CA SER A 414 23.43 11.20 -54.74
C SER A 414 23.08 10.56 -56.09
N TRP A 415 22.43 9.40 -56.05
CA TRP A 415 21.62 8.93 -57.18
C TRP A 415 20.18 9.34 -56.94
#